data_AF-A0A496L1G6-F1
#
_entry.id   AF-A0A496L1G6-F1
#
_cell.length_a   1.000
_cell.length_b   1.000
_cell.length_c   1.000
_cell.angle_alpha   90.00
_cell.angle_beta   90.00
_cell.angle_gamma   90.00
#
_symmetry.space_group_name_H-M   'P 1'
#
loop_
_entity.id
_entity.type
_entity.pdbx_description
1 polymer ?
#
loop_
_entity_poly.entity_id
_entity_poly.type
_entity_poly.pdbx_seq_one_letter_code
_entity_poly.pdbx_strand_id
1 'polypeptide(L)'
;KSPNRNQNGFESTVAKQLPIGVRSWRIDEHLGRGDSCAVDTLVTSFQDNTPVYNYSIANSWTGNLGSPVQSKLFFDRTQKTRFLFSNPYDVYAINVEDIRFFNTKTPYANLTYRTSLPRNREEDYFRALYSMNFNRYLNFGGLFNFILGRGRYQNQISRALNGGFWSSYNGKRYEFNVVMMFNDFRNQENGGLKDIPSITASSEFQYLPTIFDGAVAAISTYKSGIFYYNHKYSLGFDKERKLKNDSLVYDFVPVTSFIHTIKYENAKKRYTEATANAYYTNAYYSPSNTRDSIRYQNLRNTFSLTLEEKFNTLLRFGLAAFAEHELIRNTNYSSETKLLDEYEQNIYIGGELSKNEGKLIKYKFRGQMALVGKRIGDFTVKGNINTDLKILQDTVSLRAYGEVNNTSPEFFMNRYRSNHFEWDNNFAKTFDIRIGGRLTSKKTGLSLGFNMANVKNYLYFDHNALPAQYDGSLQVMAFDLQANLRVWKLHLDTKAAYQITSNKEIMPLPTLALHSTLYFKTTFFGVLL
;
A
#
# COMPACT_ATOMS: atom_id res chain seq x y z
N LYS A 1 -55.58 -43.58 42.67
CA LYS A 1 -55.50 -42.14 42.30
C LYS A 1 -54.11 -41.65 42.68
N SER A 2 -53.18 -41.71 41.72
CA SER A 2 -51.77 -41.34 41.94
C SER A 2 -51.56 -39.88 41.50
N PRO A 3 -50.78 -39.08 42.24
CA PRO A 3 -50.63 -37.66 41.98
C PRO A 3 -49.51 -37.32 41.00
N ASN A 4 -49.75 -36.22 40.28
CA ASN A 4 -48.90 -35.39 39.41
C ASN A 4 -47.40 -35.71 39.30
N ARG A 5 -46.97 -35.98 38.07
CA ARG A 5 -45.57 -35.88 37.62
C ARG A 5 -45.44 -34.64 36.74
N ASN A 6 -44.67 -33.66 37.22
CA ASN A 6 -44.33 -32.43 36.51
C ASN A 6 -43.73 -32.73 35.12
N GLN A 7 -44.33 -32.18 34.07
CA GLN A 7 -43.68 -32.03 32.79
C GLN A 7 -42.77 -30.80 32.87
N ASN A 8 -41.47 -31.03 33.03
CA ASN A 8 -40.46 -30.01 32.77
C ASN A 8 -40.47 -29.71 31.27
N GLY A 9 -41.06 -28.58 30.89
CA GLY A 9 -40.85 -27.99 29.58
C GLY A 9 -39.38 -27.62 29.44
N PHE A 10 -38.69 -28.26 28.50
CA PHE A 10 -37.42 -27.75 28.00
C PHE A 10 -37.72 -26.45 27.26
N GLU A 11 -37.49 -25.31 27.90
CA GLU A 11 -37.34 -24.04 27.18
C GLU A 11 -36.20 -24.22 26.18
N SER A 12 -36.55 -24.27 24.89
CA SER A 12 -35.59 -24.12 23.82
C SER A 12 -34.98 -22.72 23.96
N THR A 13 -33.79 -22.65 24.52
CA THR A 13 -32.94 -21.46 24.45
C THR A 13 -32.55 -21.29 22.99
N VAL A 14 -33.43 -20.65 22.21
CA VAL A 14 -33.09 -20.14 20.89
C VAL A 14 -31.91 -19.21 21.12
N ALA A 15 -30.70 -19.66 20.76
CA ALA A 15 -29.48 -18.88 20.88
C ALA A 15 -29.76 -17.53 20.25
N LYS A 16 -29.71 -16.46 21.06
CA LYS A 16 -29.97 -15.09 20.60
C LYS A 16 -29.00 -14.80 19.47
N GLN A 17 -29.50 -14.84 18.24
CA GLN A 17 -28.67 -14.68 17.04
C GLN A 17 -28.13 -13.24 17.08
N LEU A 18 -26.85 -13.11 17.45
CA LEU A 18 -26.22 -11.81 17.54
C LEU A 18 -26.28 -11.16 16.15
N PRO A 19 -26.70 -9.90 16.03
CA PRO A 19 -26.85 -9.27 14.74
C PRO A 19 -25.48 -9.19 14.04
N ILE A 20 -25.34 -9.85 12.90
CA ILE A 20 -24.11 -9.83 12.11
C ILE A 20 -24.16 -8.59 11.22
N GLY A 21 -23.22 -7.67 11.41
CA GLY A 21 -23.09 -6.47 10.61
C GLY A 21 -21.69 -5.90 10.76
N VAL A 22 -20.99 -5.76 9.64
CA VAL A 22 -19.63 -5.23 9.57
C VAL A 22 -19.62 -4.10 8.57
N ARG A 23 -19.25 -2.90 9.04
CA ARG A 23 -18.88 -1.78 8.19
C ARG A 23 -17.37 -1.65 8.23
N SER A 24 -16.76 -1.44 7.08
CA SER A 24 -15.32 -1.18 6.99
C SER A 24 -15.01 0.02 6.10
N TRP A 25 -13.93 0.73 6.41
CA TRP A 25 -13.45 1.86 5.63
C TRP A 25 -11.93 1.98 5.72
N ARG A 26 -11.33 2.70 4.76
CA ARG A 26 -9.95 3.17 4.80
C ARG A 26 -9.95 4.68 4.99
N ILE A 27 -8.87 5.24 5.51
CA ILE A 27 -8.75 6.70 5.70
C ILE A 27 -7.69 7.27 4.77
N ASP A 28 -7.98 8.47 4.29
CA ASP A 28 -6.98 9.35 3.65
C ASP A 28 -5.99 9.86 4.71
N GLU A 29 -4.68 9.77 4.45
CA GLU A 29 -3.68 10.14 5.46
C GLU A 29 -3.59 11.65 5.75
N HIS A 30 -4.10 12.54 4.90
CA HIS A 30 -4.00 13.98 5.12
C HIS A 30 -5.21 14.48 5.92
N LEU A 31 -6.40 14.14 5.44
CA LEU A 31 -7.67 14.66 5.98
C LEU A 31 -8.40 13.67 6.89
N GLY A 32 -7.96 12.41 6.99
CA GLY A 32 -8.65 11.38 7.77
C GLY A 32 -10.04 11.01 7.25
N ARG A 33 -10.39 11.41 6.02
CA ARG A 33 -11.69 11.12 5.40
C ARG A 33 -11.80 9.63 5.10
N GLY A 34 -12.88 9.01 5.56
CA GLY A 34 -13.14 7.59 5.35
C GLY A 34 -13.72 7.28 3.97
N ASP A 35 -13.12 6.36 3.23
CA ASP A 35 -13.71 5.74 2.05
C ASP A 35 -14.18 4.31 2.37
N SER A 36 -15.44 4.03 2.05
CA SER A 36 -16.06 2.75 2.42
C SER A 36 -15.49 1.61 1.60
N CYS A 37 -15.06 0.55 2.27
CA CYS A 37 -14.57 -0.66 1.62
C CYS A 37 -15.52 -1.82 1.89
N ALA A 38 -15.82 -2.60 0.84
CA ALA A 38 -16.59 -3.82 1.00
C ALA A 38 -15.79 -4.85 1.82
N VAL A 39 -16.49 -5.58 2.68
CA VAL A 39 -15.93 -6.77 3.32
C VAL A 39 -15.84 -7.85 2.26
N ASP A 40 -14.66 -8.41 2.07
CA ASP A 40 -14.47 -9.48 1.10
C ASP A 40 -15.07 -10.78 1.64
N THR A 41 -16.08 -11.28 0.93
CA THR A 41 -16.76 -12.54 1.20
C THR A 41 -16.68 -13.49 0.01
N LEU A 42 -15.84 -13.18 -0.99
CA LEU A 42 -15.76 -13.97 -2.22
C LEU A 42 -14.89 -15.21 -2.01
N VAL A 43 -15.38 -16.36 -2.47
CA VAL A 43 -14.62 -17.62 -2.50
C VAL A 43 -13.77 -17.74 -3.77
N THR A 44 -14.05 -16.91 -4.78
CA THR A 44 -13.33 -16.94 -6.07
C THR A 44 -11.92 -16.41 -5.88
N SER A 45 -10.94 -17.11 -6.45
CA SER A 45 -9.50 -16.80 -6.31
C SER A 45 -8.97 -16.91 -4.87
N PHE A 46 -9.65 -17.65 -3.99
CA PHE A 46 -9.15 -17.92 -2.63
C PHE A 46 -7.75 -18.60 -2.62
N GLN A 47 -7.39 -19.31 -3.68
CA GLN A 47 -6.05 -19.88 -3.86
C GLN A 47 -5.00 -18.84 -4.29
N ASP A 48 -5.39 -17.76 -4.96
CA ASP A 48 -4.48 -16.74 -5.48
C ASP A 48 -4.28 -15.63 -4.45
N ASN A 49 -3.39 -15.89 -3.50
CA ASN A 49 -3.18 -15.00 -2.38
C ASN A 49 -1.71 -14.70 -2.08
N THR A 50 -0.82 -15.00 -3.03
CA THR A 50 0.57 -14.59 -2.92
C THR A 50 0.63 -13.06 -3.09
N PRO A 51 1.13 -12.30 -2.11
CA PRO A 51 1.20 -10.84 -2.18
C PRO A 51 1.86 -10.33 -3.48
N VAL A 52 2.86 -11.05 -3.98
CA VAL A 52 3.59 -10.73 -5.22
C VAL A 52 2.69 -10.77 -6.46
N TYR A 53 1.90 -11.84 -6.64
CA TYR A 53 1.03 -11.98 -7.81
C TYR A 53 -0.22 -11.09 -7.73
N ASN A 54 -0.65 -10.74 -6.51
CA ASN A 54 -1.70 -9.77 -6.29
C ASN A 54 -1.24 -8.31 -6.52
N TYR A 55 0.05 -8.04 -6.43
CA TYR A 55 0.61 -6.70 -6.64
C TYR A 55 0.63 -6.30 -8.11
N SER A 56 1.10 -7.18 -8.99
CA SER A 56 1.10 -6.97 -10.43
C SER A 56 1.18 -8.31 -11.17
N ILE A 57 0.74 -8.34 -12.43
CA ILE A 57 0.81 -9.54 -13.28
C ILE A 57 2.24 -9.84 -13.78
N ALA A 58 3.15 -8.88 -13.68
CA ALA A 58 4.55 -9.05 -14.06
C ALA A 58 5.47 -8.36 -13.05
N ASN A 59 6.29 -9.15 -12.35
CA ASN A 59 7.17 -8.66 -11.28
C ASN A 59 8.62 -9.05 -11.52
N SER A 60 9.53 -8.22 -11.01
CA SER A 60 10.95 -8.51 -10.81
C SER A 60 11.18 -8.74 -9.32
N TRP A 61 11.65 -9.93 -8.96
CA TRP A 61 11.84 -10.36 -7.58
C TRP A 61 12.75 -11.59 -7.54
N THR A 62 13.27 -11.96 -6.37
CA THR A 62 14.24 -13.07 -6.26
C THR A 62 13.59 -14.46 -6.16
N GLY A 63 12.27 -14.56 -6.33
CA GLY A 63 11.55 -15.84 -6.28
C GLY A 63 11.43 -16.46 -4.88
N ASN A 64 11.50 -15.65 -3.82
CA ASN A 64 11.31 -16.08 -2.43
C ASN A 64 10.36 -15.13 -1.70
N LEU A 65 9.38 -15.65 -0.95
CA LEU A 65 8.39 -14.80 -0.28
C LEU A 65 9.02 -13.84 0.75
N GLY A 66 8.59 -12.57 0.74
CA GLY A 66 9.12 -11.50 1.59
C GLY A 66 10.40 -10.85 1.07
N SER A 67 10.94 -11.32 -0.07
CA SER A 67 12.10 -10.70 -0.73
C SER A 67 11.72 -9.38 -1.41
N PRO A 68 12.65 -8.48 -1.69
CA PRO A 68 12.40 -7.28 -2.49
C PRO A 68 11.66 -7.57 -3.82
N VAL A 69 10.64 -6.78 -4.13
CA VAL A 69 9.80 -6.91 -5.33
C VAL A 69 9.62 -5.54 -5.98
N GLN A 70 9.68 -5.52 -7.32
CA GLN A 70 9.31 -4.36 -8.12
C GLN A 70 8.43 -4.80 -9.30
N SER A 71 7.36 -4.06 -9.58
CA SER A 71 6.55 -4.34 -10.78
C SER A 71 7.31 -4.01 -12.06
N LYS A 72 7.19 -4.89 -13.06
CA LYS A 72 7.63 -4.65 -14.43
C LYS A 72 6.63 -3.79 -15.22
N LEU A 73 5.42 -3.60 -14.70
CA LEU A 73 4.44 -2.66 -15.25
C LEU A 73 4.65 -1.29 -14.61
N PHE A 74 4.91 -0.27 -15.43
CA PHE A 74 5.32 1.05 -14.93
C PHE A 74 4.27 1.69 -14.00
N PHE A 75 2.99 1.60 -14.37
CA PHE A 75 1.88 2.21 -13.64
C PHE A 75 1.43 1.42 -12.39
N ASP A 76 1.95 0.20 -12.19
CA ASP A 76 1.68 -0.61 -10.99
C ASP A 76 2.75 -0.37 -9.90
N ARG A 77 3.84 0.35 -10.21
CA ARG A 77 4.90 0.66 -9.24
C ARG A 77 4.38 1.63 -8.19
N THR A 78 4.40 1.21 -6.93
CA THR A 78 3.99 2.06 -5.80
C THR A 78 5.19 2.68 -5.08
N GLN A 79 4.90 3.76 -4.36
CA GLN A 79 5.79 4.36 -3.38
C GLN A 79 4.96 4.75 -2.15
N LYS A 80 5.01 3.92 -1.10
CA LYS A 80 4.24 4.15 0.13
C LYS A 80 4.88 5.16 1.08
N THR A 81 6.19 5.34 1.02
CA THR A 81 6.92 6.30 1.87
C THR A 81 7.98 7.04 1.07
N ARG A 82 8.50 8.13 1.64
CA ARG A 82 9.61 8.91 1.05
C ARG A 82 10.97 8.26 1.27
N PHE A 83 11.05 7.27 2.14
CA PHE A 83 12.30 6.59 2.42
C PHE A 83 12.64 5.62 1.30
N LEU A 84 13.63 5.98 0.47
CA LEU A 84 14.11 5.22 -0.68
C LEU A 84 14.15 3.70 -0.48
N PHE A 85 14.69 3.25 0.66
CA PHE A 85 14.92 1.83 0.93
C PHE A 85 13.68 1.07 1.43
N SER A 86 12.52 1.72 1.56
CA SER A 86 11.25 1.04 1.80
C SER A 86 10.64 0.50 0.51
N ASN A 87 10.86 1.17 -0.62
CA ASN A 87 10.14 0.93 -1.89
C ASN A 87 10.15 -0.54 -2.33
N PRO A 88 11.27 -1.29 -2.24
CA PRO A 88 11.29 -2.70 -2.67
C PRO A 88 10.40 -3.61 -1.81
N TYR A 89 9.94 -3.15 -0.64
CA TYR A 89 9.10 -3.90 0.27
C TYR A 89 7.64 -3.46 0.27
N ASP A 90 7.23 -2.52 -0.59
CA ASP A 90 5.87 -1.96 -0.62
C ASP A 90 4.77 -3.02 -0.76
N VAL A 91 5.08 -4.13 -1.43
CA VAL A 91 4.19 -5.30 -1.59
C VAL A 91 3.80 -5.93 -0.25
N TYR A 92 4.70 -5.88 0.74
CA TYR A 92 4.51 -6.48 2.06
C TYR A 92 4.27 -5.43 3.14
N ALA A 93 4.81 -4.22 2.97
CA ALA A 93 4.74 -3.15 3.93
C ALA A 93 3.30 -2.68 4.13
N ILE A 94 2.94 -2.44 5.39
CA ILE A 94 1.68 -1.77 5.75
C ILE A 94 1.96 -0.29 6.02
N ASN A 95 1.07 0.58 5.53
CA ASN A 95 1.02 2.00 5.86
C ASN A 95 -0.40 2.40 6.29
N VAL A 96 -0.61 3.65 6.72
CA VAL A 96 -1.88 4.19 7.23
C VAL A 96 -3.03 3.95 6.27
N GLU A 97 -2.83 4.17 4.97
CA GLU A 97 -3.86 4.00 3.93
C GLU A 97 -4.24 2.53 3.69
N ASP A 98 -3.40 1.57 4.09
CA ASP A 98 -3.68 0.15 3.95
C ASP A 98 -4.64 -0.37 5.03
N ILE A 99 -4.67 0.30 6.19
CA ILE A 99 -5.44 -0.11 7.37
C ILE A 99 -6.94 0.00 7.10
N ARG A 100 -7.63 -1.11 7.34
CA ARG A 100 -9.09 -1.15 7.32
C ARG A 100 -9.59 -0.96 8.74
N PHE A 101 -10.33 0.11 8.95
CA PHE A 101 -11.10 0.34 10.16
C PHE A 101 -12.40 -0.44 10.07
N PHE A 102 -12.94 -0.81 11.23
CA PHE A 102 -14.14 -1.60 11.33
C PHE A 102 -15.13 -0.98 12.30
N ASN A 103 -16.40 -1.27 12.07
CA ASN A 103 -17.47 -1.12 13.04
C ASN A 103 -18.25 -2.42 13.02
N THR A 104 -18.03 -3.24 14.06
CA THR A 104 -18.58 -4.60 14.15
C THR A 104 -19.62 -4.69 15.25
N LYS A 105 -20.76 -5.32 14.96
CA LYS A 105 -21.79 -5.59 15.98
C LYS A 105 -21.37 -6.68 16.97
N THR A 106 -20.47 -7.57 16.54
CA THR A 106 -19.85 -8.63 17.33
C THR A 106 -18.33 -8.58 17.15
N PRO A 107 -17.52 -8.99 18.15
CA PRO A 107 -16.09 -9.16 17.95
C PRO A 107 -15.80 -10.07 16.75
N TYR A 108 -14.82 -9.71 15.95
CA TYR A 108 -14.42 -10.43 14.74
C TYR A 108 -12.93 -10.78 14.81
N ALA A 109 -12.61 -12.04 14.53
CA ALA A 109 -11.25 -12.53 14.41
C ALA A 109 -11.10 -13.34 13.11
N ASN A 110 -9.98 -13.14 12.41
CA ASN A 110 -9.60 -13.92 11.24
C ASN A 110 -8.14 -14.33 11.37
N LEU A 111 -7.90 -15.64 11.38
CA LEU A 111 -6.57 -16.24 11.38
C LEU A 111 -6.39 -17.01 10.07
N THR A 112 -5.31 -16.73 9.37
CA THR A 112 -4.93 -17.41 8.13
C THR A 112 -3.52 -17.94 8.30
N TYR A 113 -3.32 -19.24 8.07
CA TYR A 113 -2.01 -19.86 7.97
C TYR A 113 -1.88 -20.57 6.64
N ARG A 114 -0.79 -20.33 5.94
CA ARG A 114 -0.43 -21.00 4.69
C ARG A 114 1.03 -21.38 4.75
N THR A 115 1.35 -22.53 4.19
CA THR A 115 2.70 -23.06 4.13
C THR A 115 2.89 -23.80 2.81
N SER A 116 4.14 -23.97 2.39
CA SER A 116 4.50 -24.75 1.20
C SER A 116 5.34 -25.97 1.61
N LEU A 117 5.13 -27.09 0.92
CA LEU A 117 5.91 -28.31 1.07
C LEU A 117 6.89 -28.47 -0.10
N PRO A 118 8.07 -29.10 0.08
CA PRO A 118 8.61 -29.71 1.30
C PRO A 118 9.30 -28.73 2.27
N ARG A 119 9.47 -29.14 3.54
CA ARG A 119 9.96 -28.33 4.69
C ARG A 119 11.28 -27.57 4.46
N ASN A 120 12.17 -28.09 3.60
CA ASN A 120 13.45 -27.46 3.25
C ASN A 120 13.30 -26.27 2.27
N ARG A 121 12.13 -26.05 1.66
CA ARG A 121 11.80 -24.92 0.77
C ARG A 121 10.51 -24.24 1.19
N GLU A 122 10.18 -24.35 2.48
CA GLU A 122 8.96 -23.85 3.09
C GLU A 122 8.85 -22.34 2.96
N GLU A 123 7.66 -21.90 2.58
CA GLU A 123 7.21 -20.52 2.59
C GLU A 123 6.01 -20.42 3.51
N ASP A 124 6.22 -19.90 4.72
CA ASP A 124 5.15 -19.70 5.70
C ASP A 124 4.56 -18.31 5.55
N TYR A 125 3.23 -18.24 5.59
CA TYR A 125 2.45 -17.02 5.60
C TYR A 125 1.37 -17.11 6.66
N PHE A 126 1.53 -16.32 7.71
CA PHE A 126 0.59 -16.20 8.80
C PHE A 126 0.00 -14.78 8.83
N ARG A 127 -1.31 -14.69 9.01
CA ARG A 127 -2.04 -13.43 9.17
C ARG A 127 -3.06 -13.56 10.28
N ALA A 128 -3.06 -12.60 11.20
CA ALA A 128 -4.08 -12.43 12.22
C ALA A 128 -4.72 -11.05 12.08
N LEU A 129 -6.03 -11.01 12.18
CA LEU A 129 -6.84 -9.79 12.20
C LEU A 129 -7.85 -9.90 13.33
N TYR A 130 -7.95 -8.87 14.16
CA TYR A 130 -8.92 -8.78 15.23
C TYR A 130 -9.56 -7.40 15.25
N SER A 131 -10.86 -7.32 15.52
CA SER A 131 -11.58 -6.06 15.72
C SER A 131 -12.76 -6.25 16.66
N MET A 132 -12.95 -5.30 17.56
CA MET A 132 -14.19 -5.21 18.33
C MET A 132 -14.59 -3.77 18.66
N ASN A 133 -15.90 -3.57 18.77
CA ASN A 133 -16.47 -2.34 19.31
C ASN A 133 -16.56 -2.44 20.83
N PHE A 134 -15.94 -1.50 21.55
CA PHE A 134 -16.13 -1.37 23.00
C PHE A 134 -17.52 -0.82 23.32
N ASN A 135 -17.99 0.13 22.51
CA ASN A 135 -19.35 0.65 22.53
C ASN A 135 -19.77 1.08 21.11
N ARG A 136 -20.93 1.72 20.96
CA ARG A 136 -21.44 2.14 19.64
C ARG A 136 -20.58 3.19 18.90
N TYR A 137 -19.64 3.84 19.59
CA TYR A 137 -18.81 4.92 19.06
C TYR A 137 -17.34 4.52 18.92
N LEU A 138 -16.81 3.72 19.85
CA LEU A 138 -15.40 3.36 19.95
C LEU A 138 -15.14 1.94 19.45
N ASN A 139 -14.29 1.81 18.44
CA ASN A 139 -13.74 0.57 17.91
C ASN A 139 -12.24 0.49 18.18
N PHE A 140 -11.75 -0.72 18.36
CA PHE A 140 -10.33 -1.01 18.26
C PHE A 140 -10.09 -2.32 17.51
N GLY A 141 -8.91 -2.43 16.93
CA GLY A 141 -8.47 -3.65 16.28
C GLY A 141 -6.96 -3.74 16.17
N GLY A 142 -6.52 -4.90 15.74
CA GLY A 142 -5.12 -5.19 15.52
C GLY A 142 -4.93 -6.15 14.36
N LEU A 143 -3.79 -6.04 13.70
CA LEU A 143 -3.37 -6.96 12.66
C LEU A 143 -1.91 -7.36 12.88
N PHE A 144 -1.58 -8.57 12.45
CA PHE A 144 -0.24 -9.11 12.49
C PHE A 144 -0.03 -10.01 11.28
N ASN A 145 1.02 -9.76 10.51
CA ASN A 145 1.41 -10.57 9.37
C ASN A 145 2.86 -11.05 9.58
N PHE A 146 3.08 -12.33 9.30
CA PHE A 146 4.38 -12.97 9.33
C PHE A 146 4.58 -13.79 8.06
N ILE A 147 5.72 -13.58 7.43
CA ILE A 147 6.19 -14.28 6.24
C ILE A 147 7.58 -14.82 6.55
N LEU A 148 7.81 -16.08 6.24
CA LEU A 148 9.13 -16.69 6.22
C LEU A 148 9.30 -17.45 4.91
N GLY A 149 10.18 -16.97 4.04
CA GLY A 149 10.61 -17.70 2.85
C GLY A 149 12.01 -18.25 3.06
N ARG A 150 12.19 -19.58 3.06
CA ARG A 150 13.52 -20.19 3.21
C ARG A 150 14.43 -19.99 1.98
N GLY A 151 13.83 -19.83 0.80
CA GLY A 151 14.56 -19.67 -0.46
C GLY A 151 15.04 -20.99 -1.07
N ARG A 152 15.50 -20.92 -2.32
CA ARG A 152 16.05 -22.06 -3.08
C ARG A 152 17.57 -21.98 -3.25
N TYR A 153 18.13 -20.77 -3.13
CA TYR A 153 19.56 -20.51 -3.22
C TYR A 153 20.21 -20.47 -1.83
N GLN A 154 21.53 -20.65 -1.74
CA GLN A 154 22.25 -20.44 -0.48
C GLN A 154 22.06 -19.00 0.00
N ASN A 155 22.00 -18.81 1.32
CA ASN A 155 21.89 -17.49 1.96
C ASN A 155 20.74 -16.61 1.41
N GLN A 156 19.58 -17.20 1.15
CA GLN A 156 18.43 -16.50 0.54
C GLN A 156 17.24 -16.33 1.50
N ILE A 157 17.40 -16.62 2.79
CA ILE A 157 16.29 -16.57 3.74
C ILE A 157 15.72 -15.14 3.81
N SER A 158 14.40 -15.06 3.75
CA SER A 158 13.65 -13.82 3.80
C SER A 158 12.60 -13.91 4.90
N ARG A 159 12.56 -12.92 5.77
CA ARG A 159 11.57 -12.79 6.83
C ARG A 159 10.90 -11.44 6.73
N ALA A 160 9.59 -11.46 6.65
CA ALA A 160 8.77 -10.27 6.64
C ALA A 160 7.76 -10.28 7.78
N LEU A 161 7.91 -9.33 8.71
CA LEU A 161 7.06 -9.20 9.87
C LEU A 161 6.48 -7.79 9.91
N ASN A 162 5.17 -7.66 10.00
CA ASN A 162 4.54 -6.37 10.20
C ASN A 162 3.25 -6.51 10.99
N GLY A 163 2.83 -5.43 11.62
CA GLY A 163 1.65 -5.45 12.47
C GLY A 163 1.32 -4.07 13.00
N GLY A 164 0.18 -3.97 13.66
CA GLY A 164 -0.24 -2.72 14.25
C GLY A 164 -1.59 -2.80 14.92
N PHE A 165 -1.91 -1.72 15.61
CA PHE A 165 -3.18 -1.49 16.27
C PHE A 165 -3.80 -0.22 15.71
N TRP A 166 -5.12 -0.20 15.66
CA TRP A 166 -5.88 1.00 15.36
C TRP A 166 -7.04 1.16 16.33
N SER A 167 -7.48 2.40 16.48
CA SER A 167 -8.73 2.73 17.13
C SER A 167 -9.45 3.80 16.33
N SER A 168 -10.78 3.71 16.28
CA SER A 168 -11.61 4.78 15.74
C SER A 168 -12.72 5.13 16.72
N TYR A 169 -13.00 6.41 16.82
CA TYR A 169 -14.14 6.95 17.57
C TYR A 169 -14.99 7.78 16.63
N ASN A 170 -16.28 7.47 16.57
CA ASN A 170 -17.24 8.17 15.72
C ASN A 170 -18.37 8.75 16.57
N GLY A 171 -18.16 9.91 17.18
CA GLY A 171 -19.17 10.64 17.95
C GLY A 171 -20.07 11.52 17.08
N LYS A 172 -20.96 12.29 17.72
CA LYS A 172 -21.89 13.21 17.01
C LYS A 172 -21.17 14.40 16.38
N ARG A 173 -20.25 15.04 17.12
CA ARG A 173 -19.49 16.23 16.70
C ARG A 173 -17.99 16.01 16.65
N TYR A 174 -17.50 14.96 17.29
CA TYR A 174 -16.08 14.68 17.43
C TYR A 174 -15.79 13.26 16.93
N GLU A 175 -14.76 13.14 16.11
CA GLU A 175 -14.29 11.89 15.54
C GLU A 175 -12.77 11.81 15.68
N PHE A 176 -12.22 10.62 15.90
CA PHE A 176 -10.77 10.40 15.80
C PHE A 176 -10.42 9.03 15.23
N ASN A 177 -9.23 8.95 14.66
CA ASN A 177 -8.59 7.72 14.21
C ASN A 177 -7.14 7.70 14.71
N VAL A 178 -6.74 6.62 15.37
CA VAL A 178 -5.36 6.37 15.82
C VAL A 178 -4.86 5.12 15.12
N VAL A 179 -3.61 5.14 14.68
CA VAL A 179 -2.91 3.96 14.17
C VAL A 179 -1.48 3.93 14.70
N MET A 180 -1.06 2.78 15.21
CA MET A 180 0.32 2.46 15.56
C MET A 180 0.72 1.21 14.82
N MET A 181 1.80 1.24 14.05
CA MET A 181 2.23 0.09 13.26
C MET A 181 3.74 -0.01 13.15
N PHE A 182 4.20 -1.20 12.79
CA PHE A 182 5.60 -1.50 12.53
C PHE A 182 5.77 -2.41 11.32
N ASN A 183 6.92 -2.29 10.67
CA ASN A 183 7.42 -3.21 9.66
C ASN A 183 8.85 -3.64 10.05
N ASP A 184 9.17 -4.93 9.93
CA ASP A 184 10.49 -5.54 10.16
C ASP A 184 10.73 -6.56 9.05
N PHE A 185 11.49 -6.15 8.04
CA PHE A 185 11.96 -6.99 6.94
C PHE A 185 13.43 -7.33 7.16
N ARG A 186 13.76 -8.61 7.09
CA ARG A 186 15.13 -9.12 7.20
C ARG A 186 15.39 -10.11 6.09
N ASN A 187 16.41 -9.86 5.29
CA ASN A 187 16.81 -10.69 4.17
C ASN A 187 18.28 -11.07 4.33
N GLN A 188 18.60 -12.33 4.04
CA GLN A 188 19.97 -12.69 3.71
C GLN A 188 20.24 -12.28 2.27
N GLU A 189 21.42 -11.73 2.03
CA GLU A 189 21.90 -11.38 0.71
C GLU A 189 22.93 -12.43 0.29
N ASN A 190 22.92 -12.80 -0.99
CA ASN A 190 23.81 -13.84 -1.51
C ASN A 190 24.61 -13.41 -2.75
N GLY A 191 24.44 -12.18 -3.22
CA GLY A 191 25.13 -11.64 -4.39
C GLY A 191 24.66 -12.22 -5.73
N GLY A 192 23.70 -13.15 -5.74
CA GLY A 192 23.25 -13.85 -6.94
C GLY A 192 23.97 -15.18 -7.18
N LEU A 193 23.68 -15.82 -8.31
CA LEU A 193 24.27 -17.12 -8.68
C LEU A 193 25.72 -16.97 -9.13
N LYS A 194 26.56 -17.92 -8.72
CA LYS A 194 27.97 -17.94 -9.12
C LYS A 194 28.16 -18.29 -10.61
N ASP A 195 27.43 -19.30 -11.10
CA ASP A 195 27.54 -19.81 -12.48
C ASP A 195 26.17 -20.18 -13.07
N ILE A 196 25.93 -19.83 -14.35
CA ILE A 196 24.66 -20.10 -15.08
C ILE A 196 24.46 -21.59 -15.41
N PRO A 197 25.49 -22.38 -15.83
CA PRO A 197 25.32 -23.80 -16.15
C PRO A 197 24.77 -24.64 -14.99
N SER A 198 24.93 -24.18 -13.75
CA SER A 198 24.36 -24.82 -12.55
C SER A 198 22.83 -24.86 -12.55
N ILE A 199 22.15 -24.00 -13.33
CA ILE A 199 20.69 -23.98 -13.47
C ILE A 199 20.21 -25.14 -14.36
N THR A 200 20.97 -25.52 -15.39
CA THR A 200 20.55 -26.52 -16.39
C THR A 200 21.14 -27.90 -16.15
N ALA A 201 22.31 -27.99 -15.49
CA ALA A 201 23.05 -29.23 -15.31
C ALA A 201 22.90 -29.89 -13.93
N SER A 202 22.36 -29.18 -12.93
CA SER A 202 22.23 -29.73 -11.58
C SER A 202 20.97 -30.60 -11.46
N SER A 203 21.14 -31.87 -11.08
CA SER A 203 20.03 -32.72 -10.61
C SER A 203 19.51 -32.27 -9.24
N GLU A 204 20.32 -31.52 -8.50
CA GLU A 204 20.04 -30.96 -7.18
C GLU A 204 19.71 -29.46 -7.33
N PHE A 205 18.44 -29.12 -7.56
CA PHE A 205 17.98 -27.72 -7.61
C PHE A 205 17.92 -27.05 -6.22
N GLN A 206 18.67 -27.56 -5.24
CA GLN A 206 18.66 -27.10 -3.85
C GLN A 206 19.98 -26.43 -3.51
N TYR A 207 19.92 -25.23 -2.92
CA TYR A 207 21.09 -24.51 -2.41
C TYR A 207 22.18 -24.35 -3.46
N LEU A 208 21.79 -23.93 -4.67
CA LEU A 208 22.74 -23.60 -5.71
C LEU A 208 23.73 -22.54 -5.19
N PRO A 209 25.02 -22.68 -5.54
CA PRO A 209 26.07 -21.82 -5.03
C PRO A 209 25.89 -20.38 -5.50
N THR A 210 26.14 -19.46 -4.57
CA THR A 210 25.98 -18.02 -4.77
C THR A 210 27.32 -17.31 -4.71
N ILE A 211 27.37 -16.04 -5.14
CA ILE A 211 28.61 -15.25 -5.14
C ILE A 211 29.12 -15.05 -3.71
N PHE A 212 28.22 -14.74 -2.77
CA PHE A 212 28.59 -14.72 -1.36
C PHE A 212 28.62 -16.15 -0.84
N ASP A 213 29.77 -16.55 -0.31
CA ASP A 213 29.90 -17.78 0.46
C ASP A 213 29.19 -17.65 1.83
N GLY A 214 29.16 -18.74 2.59
CA GLY A 214 28.56 -18.77 3.92
C GLY A 214 29.25 -17.89 4.97
N ALA A 215 30.53 -17.56 4.80
CA ALA A 215 31.30 -16.76 5.75
C ALA A 215 30.96 -15.26 5.66
N VAL A 216 30.61 -14.76 4.46
CA VAL A 216 30.19 -13.36 4.27
C VAL A 216 29.00 -13.01 5.16
N ALA A 217 28.05 -13.94 5.30
CA ALA A 217 26.87 -13.82 6.15
C ALA A 217 26.13 -12.48 6.00
N ALA A 218 25.98 -12.01 4.74
CA ALA A 218 25.39 -10.71 4.45
C ALA A 218 23.91 -10.65 4.84
N ILE A 219 23.52 -9.62 5.60
CA ILE A 219 22.16 -9.41 6.07
C ILE A 219 21.73 -7.98 5.79
N SER A 220 20.57 -7.85 5.18
CA SER A 220 19.88 -6.61 4.93
C SER A 220 18.63 -6.54 5.81
N THR A 221 18.43 -5.44 6.53
CA THR A 221 17.28 -5.27 7.42
C THR A 221 16.65 -3.90 7.22
N TYR A 222 15.35 -3.86 6.95
CA TYR A 222 14.55 -2.65 6.98
C TYR A 222 13.56 -2.72 8.14
N LYS A 223 13.53 -1.68 8.97
CA LYS A 223 12.53 -1.53 10.02
C LYS A 223 11.84 -0.19 9.90
N SER A 224 10.54 -0.14 10.14
CA SER A 224 9.83 1.13 10.32
C SER A 224 8.84 1.06 11.46
N GLY A 225 8.66 2.18 12.15
CA GLY A 225 7.55 2.42 13.07
C GLY A 225 6.78 3.65 12.61
N ILE A 226 5.44 3.57 12.59
CA ILE A 226 4.56 4.67 12.20
C ILE A 226 3.53 4.89 13.30
N PHE A 227 3.45 6.13 13.77
CA PHE A 227 2.37 6.63 14.61
C PHE A 227 1.54 7.62 13.79
N TYR A 228 0.22 7.46 13.82
CA TYR A 228 -0.71 8.33 13.15
C TYR A 228 -1.88 8.64 14.07
N TYR A 229 -2.21 9.91 14.19
CA TYR A 229 -3.39 10.36 14.89
C TYR A 229 -4.08 11.48 14.12
N ASN A 230 -5.35 11.27 13.82
CA ASN A 230 -6.21 12.24 13.18
C ASN A 230 -7.44 12.45 14.05
N HIS A 231 -7.82 13.70 14.26
CA HIS A 231 -9.04 14.06 14.96
C HIS A 231 -9.75 15.21 14.26
N LYS A 232 -11.08 15.18 14.36
CA LYS A 232 -11.99 16.07 13.65
C LYS A 232 -13.07 16.56 14.60
N TYR A 233 -13.28 17.86 14.62
CA TYR A 233 -14.40 18.48 15.31
C TYR A 233 -15.30 19.22 14.31
N SER A 234 -16.58 18.86 14.26
CA SER A 234 -17.54 19.38 13.29
C SER A 234 -18.56 20.31 13.96
N LEU A 235 -18.74 21.49 13.35
CA LEU A 235 -19.82 22.45 13.61
C LEU A 235 -20.96 22.23 12.61
N GLY A 236 -22.19 22.35 13.08
CA GLY A 236 -23.38 22.08 12.27
C GLY A 236 -24.66 22.19 13.08
N PHE A 237 -25.77 21.71 12.51
CA PHE A 237 -27.09 21.76 13.11
C PHE A 237 -27.76 20.38 13.11
N ASP A 238 -28.72 20.19 14.00
CA ASP A 238 -29.52 18.97 14.05
C ASP A 238 -30.70 19.09 13.09
N LYS A 239 -30.88 18.08 12.23
CA LYS A 239 -32.00 17.99 11.30
C LYS A 239 -32.94 16.87 11.72
N GLU A 240 -34.22 17.18 11.78
CA GLU A 240 -35.25 16.19 12.09
C GLU A 240 -35.43 15.18 10.96
N ARG A 241 -35.49 13.91 11.32
CA ARG A 241 -35.85 12.79 10.46
C ARG A 241 -36.98 11.99 11.11
N LYS A 242 -38.13 11.96 10.44
CA LYS A 242 -39.26 11.10 10.83
C LYS A 242 -38.98 9.64 10.46
N LEU A 243 -39.03 8.74 11.45
CA LEU A 243 -39.03 7.30 11.21
C LEU A 243 -40.41 6.82 10.76
N LYS A 244 -40.49 5.64 10.13
CA LYS A 244 -41.76 5.02 9.69
C LYS A 244 -42.76 4.78 10.83
N ASN A 245 -42.32 4.77 12.09
CA ASN A 245 -43.14 4.56 13.27
C ASN A 245 -43.46 5.88 14.01
N ASP A 246 -43.45 7.02 13.31
CA ASP A 246 -43.74 8.37 13.84
C ASP A 246 -42.82 8.87 14.97
N SER A 247 -41.71 8.16 15.22
CA SER A 247 -40.66 8.61 16.14
C SER A 247 -39.74 9.65 15.47
N LEU A 248 -39.48 10.76 16.16
CA LEU A 248 -38.55 11.80 15.73
C LEU A 248 -37.12 11.43 16.11
N VAL A 249 -36.20 11.45 15.12
CA VAL A 249 -34.76 11.31 15.35
C VAL A 249 -34.05 12.54 14.79
N TYR A 250 -33.12 13.08 15.57
CA TYR A 250 -32.29 14.22 15.15
C TYR A 250 -30.96 13.72 14.60
N ASP A 251 -30.73 13.93 13.31
CA ASP A 251 -29.47 13.63 12.63
C ASP A 251 -28.62 14.91 12.54
N PHE A 252 -27.40 14.88 13.09
CA PHE A 252 -26.48 16.01 12.99
C PHE A 252 -25.96 16.17 11.56
N VAL A 253 -26.09 17.36 11.00
CA VAL A 253 -25.58 17.72 9.67
C VAL A 253 -24.36 18.61 9.87
N PRO A 254 -23.13 18.09 9.68
CA PRO A 254 -21.93 18.90 9.77
C PRO A 254 -21.87 19.88 8.59
N VAL A 255 -21.42 21.10 8.87
CA VAL A 255 -21.23 22.19 7.90
C VAL A 255 -19.75 22.47 7.74
N THR A 256 -19.07 22.71 8.85
CA THR A 256 -17.64 23.03 8.87
C THR A 256 -16.94 22.08 9.83
N SER A 257 -15.83 21.46 9.41
CA SER A 257 -15.02 20.63 10.30
C SER A 257 -13.59 21.16 10.40
N PHE A 258 -13.05 21.14 11.61
CA PHE A 258 -11.65 21.41 11.91
C PHE A 258 -10.95 20.07 12.09
N ILE A 259 -9.87 19.86 11.37
CA ILE A 259 -9.13 18.60 11.35
C ILE A 259 -7.68 18.89 11.69
N HIS A 260 -7.11 18.08 12.57
CA HIS A 260 -5.67 18.05 12.78
C HIS A 260 -5.18 16.61 12.67
N THR A 261 -4.08 16.44 11.95
CA THR A 261 -3.43 15.15 11.71
C THR A 261 -1.97 15.26 12.10
N ILE A 262 -1.50 14.32 12.91
CA ILE A 262 -0.09 14.12 13.19
C ILE A 262 0.33 12.74 12.69
N LYS A 263 1.39 12.69 11.90
CA LYS A 263 2.02 11.44 11.46
C LYS A 263 3.50 11.47 11.74
N TYR A 264 3.98 10.48 12.48
CA TYR A 264 5.39 10.29 12.76
C TYR A 264 5.86 8.96 12.19
N GLU A 265 6.86 9.00 11.33
CA GLU A 265 7.50 7.85 10.71
C GLU A 265 8.96 7.78 11.16
N ASN A 266 9.41 6.58 11.52
CA ASN A 266 10.80 6.31 11.86
C ASN A 266 11.23 5.02 11.15
N ALA A 267 11.96 5.17 10.05
CA ALA A 267 12.48 4.08 9.24
C ALA A 267 13.99 3.94 9.41
N LYS A 268 14.48 2.70 9.37
CA LYS A 268 15.89 2.34 9.49
C LYS A 268 16.22 1.26 8.48
N LYS A 269 17.30 1.43 7.73
CA LYS A 269 17.90 0.37 6.91
C LYS A 269 19.28 0.03 7.48
N ARG A 270 19.58 -1.25 7.61
CA ARG A 270 20.89 -1.76 8.05
C ARG A 270 21.38 -2.80 7.05
N TYR A 271 22.66 -2.74 6.73
CA TYR A 271 23.36 -3.76 5.96
C TYR A 271 24.60 -4.21 6.73
N THR A 272 24.81 -5.51 6.84
CA THR A 272 25.97 -6.06 7.54
C THR A 272 26.58 -7.23 6.82
N GLU A 273 27.90 -7.34 6.89
CA GLU A 273 28.70 -8.46 6.42
C GLU A 273 29.68 -8.84 7.52
N ALA A 274 29.85 -10.14 7.75
CA ALA A 274 30.77 -10.64 8.78
C ALA A 274 32.23 -10.63 8.30
N THR A 275 32.46 -10.90 7.01
CA THR A 275 33.77 -10.92 6.38
C THR A 275 33.74 -10.17 5.04
N ALA A 276 34.92 -9.76 4.59
CA ALA A 276 35.12 -9.17 3.27
C ALA A 276 34.69 -10.14 2.15
N ASN A 277 34.29 -9.57 1.02
CA ASN A 277 33.95 -10.31 -0.19
C ASN A 277 34.43 -9.53 -1.43
N ALA A 278 34.65 -10.25 -2.54
CA ALA A 278 35.18 -9.66 -3.79
C ALA A 278 34.09 -9.09 -4.72
N TYR A 279 32.81 -9.14 -4.32
CA TYR A 279 31.71 -8.66 -5.15
C TYR A 279 31.69 -7.14 -5.22
N TYR A 280 31.92 -6.46 -4.09
CA TYR A 280 32.01 -5.02 -4.06
C TYR A 280 33.41 -4.56 -4.43
N THR A 281 33.50 -3.61 -5.35
CA THR A 281 34.78 -3.02 -5.78
C THR A 281 35.44 -2.20 -4.68
N ASN A 282 34.66 -1.51 -3.85
CA ASN A 282 35.13 -0.54 -2.87
C ASN A 282 34.79 -0.95 -1.43
N ALA A 283 35.69 -0.60 -0.51
CA ALA A 283 35.51 -0.71 0.94
C ALA A 283 36.03 0.58 1.61
N TYR A 284 35.16 1.58 1.77
CA TYR A 284 35.51 2.94 2.19
C TYR A 284 35.83 3.09 3.68
N TYR A 285 35.29 2.22 4.55
CA TYR A 285 35.42 2.35 6.01
C TYR A 285 36.14 1.15 6.65
N SER A 286 35.80 -0.07 6.24
CA SER A 286 36.43 -1.29 6.75
C SER A 286 36.63 -2.28 5.60
N PRO A 287 37.86 -2.74 5.36
CA PRO A 287 38.13 -3.78 4.36
C PRO A 287 37.81 -5.18 4.86
N SER A 288 37.43 -5.34 6.14
CA SER A 288 37.29 -6.66 6.78
C SER A 288 35.84 -7.09 7.00
N ASN A 289 34.94 -6.12 7.17
CA ASN A 289 33.53 -6.34 7.45
C ASN A 289 32.73 -5.08 7.12
N THR A 290 31.40 -5.19 7.09
CA THR A 290 30.51 -4.06 6.80
C THR A 290 29.45 -3.92 7.87
N ARG A 291 29.20 -2.69 8.32
CA ARG A 291 28.15 -2.36 9.31
C ARG A 291 27.52 -1.00 9.00
N ASP A 292 26.74 -0.97 7.95
CA ASP A 292 26.05 0.25 7.53
C ASP A 292 24.67 0.35 8.16
N SER A 293 24.29 1.55 8.54
CA SER A 293 22.97 1.85 9.08
C SER A 293 22.55 3.26 8.73
N ILE A 294 21.38 3.41 8.13
CA ILE A 294 20.77 4.71 7.87
C ILE A 294 19.41 4.81 8.55
N ARG A 295 18.98 6.03 8.83
CA ARG A 295 17.72 6.33 9.50
C ARG A 295 17.03 7.51 8.82
N TYR A 296 15.71 7.39 8.68
CA TYR A 296 14.81 8.44 8.20
C TYR A 296 13.74 8.66 9.25
N GLN A 297 13.59 9.89 9.71
CA GLN A 297 12.52 10.29 10.62
C GLN A 297 11.72 11.40 9.95
N ASN A 298 10.39 11.29 9.97
CA ASN A 298 9.50 12.30 9.42
C ASN A 298 8.37 12.59 10.41
N LEU A 299 8.21 13.84 10.79
CA LEU A 299 7.09 14.32 11.59
C LEU A 299 6.29 15.31 10.74
N ARG A 300 5.04 14.95 10.43
CA ARG A 300 4.07 15.78 9.72
C ARG A 300 2.95 16.21 10.65
N ASN A 301 2.65 17.51 10.65
CA ASN A 301 1.51 18.11 11.33
C ASN A 301 0.66 18.85 10.31
N THR A 302 -0.53 18.37 10.05
CA THR A 302 -1.46 18.92 9.06
C THR A 302 -2.67 19.50 9.77
N PHE A 303 -2.95 20.78 9.57
CA PHE A 303 -4.17 21.42 10.02
C PHE A 303 -5.07 21.72 8.82
N SER A 304 -6.34 21.39 8.90
CA SER A 304 -7.30 21.53 7.81
C SER A 304 -8.64 22.07 8.26
N LEU A 305 -9.24 22.89 7.40
CA LEU A 305 -10.60 23.39 7.50
C LEU A 305 -11.40 22.85 6.33
N THR A 306 -12.52 22.17 6.62
CA THR A 306 -13.39 21.60 5.59
C THR A 306 -14.79 22.20 5.63
N LEU A 307 -15.33 22.50 4.45
CA LEU A 307 -16.76 22.68 4.23
C LEU A 307 -17.33 21.34 3.74
N GLU A 308 -18.29 20.79 4.47
CA GLU A 308 -18.86 19.48 4.18
C GLU A 308 -19.88 19.53 3.04
N GLU A 309 -19.86 18.48 2.21
CA GLU A 309 -20.69 18.35 1.00
C GLU A 309 -22.21 18.45 1.27
N LYS A 310 -22.63 18.15 2.51
CA LYS A 310 -24.03 18.11 2.94
C LYS A 310 -24.63 19.47 3.27
N PHE A 311 -23.83 20.54 3.29
CA PHE A 311 -24.29 21.88 3.69
C PHE A 311 -25.25 22.52 2.68
N ASN A 312 -24.99 22.42 1.38
CA ASN A 312 -25.79 23.11 0.36
C ASN A 312 -26.64 22.10 -0.46
N THR A 313 -27.95 22.31 -0.48
CA THR A 313 -28.90 21.48 -1.25
C THR A 313 -28.76 21.66 -2.76
N LEU A 314 -28.32 22.84 -3.21
CA LEU A 314 -28.16 23.22 -4.62
C LEU A 314 -26.79 22.79 -5.18
N LEU A 315 -25.73 22.89 -4.38
CA LEU A 315 -24.35 22.56 -4.77
C LEU A 315 -23.70 21.61 -3.75
N ARG A 316 -23.91 20.31 -3.97
CA ARG A 316 -23.27 19.25 -3.16
C ARG A 316 -21.83 19.03 -3.61
N PHE A 317 -20.92 19.86 -3.12
CA PHE A 317 -19.48 19.62 -3.17
C PHE A 317 -18.86 19.93 -1.81
N GLY A 318 -17.83 19.17 -1.44
CA GLY A 318 -16.97 19.44 -0.29
C GLY A 318 -15.74 20.24 -0.72
N LEU A 319 -15.34 21.18 0.13
CA LEU A 319 -14.12 21.98 -0.04
C LEU A 319 -13.25 21.81 1.19
N ALA A 320 -11.93 21.73 1.03
CA ALA A 320 -10.98 21.76 2.13
C ALA A 320 -9.81 22.66 1.78
N ALA A 321 -9.27 23.34 2.79
CA ALA A 321 -7.99 24.01 2.75
C ALA A 321 -7.14 23.52 3.92
N PHE A 322 -5.85 23.30 3.69
CA PHE A 322 -4.94 22.80 4.73
C PHE A 322 -3.56 23.42 4.64
N ALA A 323 -2.89 23.46 5.79
CA ALA A 323 -1.47 23.77 5.92
C ALA A 323 -0.77 22.62 6.64
N GLU A 324 0.43 22.27 6.19
CA GLU A 324 1.21 21.18 6.74
C GLU A 324 2.63 21.64 7.07
N HIS A 325 3.08 21.31 8.27
CA HIS A 325 4.47 21.42 8.67
C HIS A 325 5.11 20.04 8.63
N GLU A 326 6.23 19.92 7.94
CA GLU A 326 7.00 18.69 7.82
C GLU A 326 8.41 18.90 8.37
N LEU A 327 8.82 18.04 9.31
CA LEU A 327 10.18 17.98 9.86
C LEU A 327 10.79 16.61 9.53
N ILE A 328 11.84 16.62 8.72
CA ILE A 328 12.60 15.43 8.34
C ILE A 328 13.96 15.44 9.01
N ARG A 329 14.42 14.28 9.48
CA ARG A 329 15.80 14.04 9.90
C ARG A 329 16.33 12.79 9.18
N ASN A 330 17.42 12.97 8.45
CA ASN A 330 18.14 11.89 7.78
C ASN A 330 19.48 11.67 8.47
N THR A 331 19.76 10.42 8.86
CA THR A 331 21.00 10.08 9.53
C THR A 331 21.67 8.88 8.86
N ASN A 332 23.01 8.93 8.73
CA ASN A 332 23.83 7.85 8.20
C ASN A 332 24.94 7.49 9.18
N TYR A 333 25.03 6.19 9.51
CA TYR A 333 26.02 5.58 10.38
C TYR A 333 26.77 4.49 9.60
N SER A 334 28.01 4.76 9.21
CA SER A 334 28.87 3.77 8.55
C SER A 334 30.21 3.58 9.28
N SER A 335 30.68 4.58 10.04
CA SER A 335 31.76 4.47 11.04
C SER A 335 31.62 5.54 12.13
N GLU A 336 32.28 5.36 13.29
CA GLU A 336 32.21 6.28 14.44
C GLU A 336 32.65 7.72 14.10
N THR A 337 33.43 7.91 13.04
CA THR A 337 34.06 9.21 12.70
C THR A 337 33.34 10.00 11.60
N LYS A 338 32.46 9.38 10.79
CA LYS A 338 31.76 10.07 9.69
C LYS A 338 30.25 9.86 9.79
N LEU A 339 29.64 10.60 10.72
CA LEU A 339 28.19 10.73 10.87
C LEU A 339 27.66 11.76 9.88
N LEU A 340 26.63 11.41 9.13
CA LEU A 340 25.77 12.39 8.48
C LEU A 340 24.49 12.52 9.29
N ASP A 341 24.10 13.73 9.68
CA ASP A 341 22.87 14.01 10.39
C ASP A 341 22.28 15.35 9.88
N GLU A 342 21.22 15.26 9.08
CA GLU A 342 20.68 16.39 8.34
C GLU A 342 19.20 16.60 8.63
N TYR A 343 18.83 17.84 8.91
CA TYR A 343 17.46 18.25 9.20
C TYR A 343 16.88 19.06 8.04
N GLU A 344 15.60 18.83 7.76
CA GLU A 344 14.82 19.60 6.78
C GLU A 344 13.50 20.01 7.43
N GLN A 345 13.11 21.27 7.23
CA GLN A 345 11.78 21.75 7.58
C GLN A 345 11.11 22.32 6.37
N ASN A 346 9.85 21.94 6.15
CA ASN A 346 9.07 22.40 5.02
C ASN A 346 7.67 22.82 5.47
N ILE A 347 7.10 23.81 4.79
CA ILE A 347 5.70 24.22 4.98
C ILE A 347 4.98 24.06 3.65
N TYR A 348 3.91 23.28 3.67
CA TYR A 348 3.01 23.07 2.55
C TYR A 348 1.68 23.76 2.79
N ILE A 349 1.08 24.26 1.71
CA ILE A 349 -0.32 24.65 1.69
C ILE A 349 -1.04 23.84 0.61
N GLY A 350 -2.31 23.55 0.82
CA GLY A 350 -3.09 22.81 -0.15
C GLY A 350 -4.58 22.97 0.00
N GLY A 351 -5.29 22.41 -0.96
CA GLY A 351 -6.74 22.40 -0.98
C GLY A 351 -7.29 21.16 -1.68
N GLU A 352 -8.53 20.84 -1.36
CA GLU A 352 -9.27 19.73 -1.97
C GLU A 352 -10.68 20.16 -2.33
N LEU A 353 -11.08 19.84 -3.56
CA LEU A 353 -12.45 19.94 -4.04
C LEU A 353 -12.95 18.53 -4.33
N SER A 354 -14.05 18.12 -3.71
CA SER A 354 -14.56 16.75 -3.79
C SER A 354 -16.07 16.69 -3.92
N LYS A 355 -16.58 15.69 -4.63
CA LYS A 355 -17.99 15.33 -4.68
C LYS A 355 -18.12 13.82 -4.66
N ASN A 356 -18.63 13.29 -3.55
CA ASN A 356 -18.78 11.85 -3.32
C ASN A 356 -20.24 11.41 -3.32
N GLU A 357 -21.18 12.34 -3.12
CA GLU A 357 -22.62 12.08 -3.16
C GLU A 357 -23.20 12.29 -4.56
N GLY A 358 -24.21 11.48 -4.89
CA GLY A 358 -24.88 11.47 -6.19
C GLY A 358 -24.55 10.23 -7.02
N LYS A 359 -25.39 9.98 -8.03
CA LYS A 359 -25.33 8.78 -8.89
C LYS A 359 -24.61 9.01 -10.22
N LEU A 360 -24.45 10.27 -10.65
CA LEU A 360 -23.98 10.62 -11.99
C LEU A 360 -22.45 10.76 -12.04
N ILE A 361 -21.91 11.77 -11.37
CA ILE A 361 -20.47 12.10 -11.41
C ILE A 361 -19.97 12.28 -9.99
N LYS A 362 -18.89 11.56 -9.68
CA LYS A 362 -18.07 11.73 -8.47
C LYS A 362 -16.69 12.21 -8.87
N TYR A 363 -16.12 13.13 -8.12
CA TYR A 363 -14.77 13.63 -8.40
C TYR A 363 -14.05 14.01 -7.12
N LYS A 364 -12.72 13.99 -7.16
CA LYS A 364 -11.86 14.53 -6.10
C LYS A 364 -10.64 15.14 -6.77
N PHE A 365 -10.40 16.42 -6.52
CA PHE A 365 -9.24 17.17 -6.96
C PHE A 365 -8.52 17.69 -5.74
N ARG A 366 -7.23 17.45 -5.64
CA ARG A 366 -6.38 17.93 -4.54
C ARG A 366 -5.13 18.55 -5.12
N GLY A 367 -4.77 19.72 -4.62
CA GLY A 367 -3.50 20.39 -4.94
C GLY A 367 -2.76 20.74 -3.65
N GLN A 368 -1.44 20.65 -3.67
CA GLN A 368 -0.58 21.18 -2.61
C GLN A 368 0.74 21.70 -3.18
N MET A 369 1.35 22.65 -2.48
CA MET A 369 2.66 23.22 -2.83
C MET A 369 3.48 23.54 -1.57
N ALA A 370 4.78 23.35 -1.65
CA ALA A 370 5.75 23.77 -0.64
C ALA A 370 6.09 25.26 -0.84
N LEU A 371 5.88 26.07 0.19
CA LEU A 371 6.18 27.51 0.17
C LEU A 371 7.47 27.86 0.89
N VAL A 372 7.91 27.02 1.84
CA VAL A 372 9.08 27.27 2.69
C VAL A 372 9.85 25.97 2.85
N GLY A 373 11.17 26.08 2.97
CA GLY A 373 12.06 24.95 3.23
C GLY A 373 12.91 24.55 2.03
N LYS A 374 13.70 23.49 2.19
CA LYS A 374 14.53 22.93 1.11
C LYS A 374 13.70 22.46 -0.09
N ARG A 375 12.42 22.15 0.14
CA ARG A 375 11.47 21.68 -0.88
C ARG A 375 10.65 22.79 -1.53
N ILE A 376 10.99 24.07 -1.32
CA ILE A 376 10.25 25.20 -1.90
C ILE A 376 10.01 25.01 -3.41
N GLY A 377 8.77 25.17 -3.86
CA GLY A 377 8.36 24.96 -5.25
C GLY A 377 8.10 23.49 -5.63
N ASP A 378 8.19 22.56 -4.68
CA ASP A 378 7.59 21.23 -4.84
C ASP A 378 6.07 21.39 -4.87
N PHE A 379 5.40 20.70 -5.79
CA PHE A 379 3.94 20.69 -5.84
C PHE A 379 3.40 19.36 -6.36
N THR A 380 2.17 19.07 -5.96
CA THR A 380 1.41 17.90 -6.42
C THR A 380 -0.02 18.33 -6.67
N VAL A 381 -0.54 18.01 -7.85
CA VAL A 381 -1.95 18.16 -8.20
C VAL A 381 -2.46 16.80 -8.66
N LYS A 382 -3.48 16.28 -7.99
CA LYS A 382 -4.11 14.99 -8.24
C LYS A 382 -5.60 15.17 -8.47
N GLY A 383 -6.14 14.50 -9.46
CA GLY A 383 -7.56 14.52 -9.79
C GLY A 383 -8.05 13.15 -10.17
N ASN A 384 -9.23 12.76 -9.69
CA ASN A 384 -9.94 11.58 -10.17
C ASN A 384 -11.42 11.90 -10.42
N ILE A 385 -11.97 11.29 -11.46
CA ILE A 385 -13.36 11.43 -11.88
C ILE A 385 -13.92 10.02 -12.12
N ASN A 386 -15.06 9.73 -11.51
CA ASN A 386 -15.78 8.48 -11.67
C ASN A 386 -17.21 8.78 -12.14
N THR A 387 -17.63 8.17 -13.24
CA THR A 387 -18.98 8.32 -13.81
C THR A 387 -19.46 7.00 -14.41
N ASP A 388 -20.77 6.81 -14.44
CA ASP A 388 -21.40 5.67 -15.11
C ASP A 388 -22.17 6.17 -16.32
N LEU A 389 -21.82 5.69 -17.52
CA LEU A 389 -22.42 6.07 -18.80
C LEU A 389 -23.28 4.93 -19.33
N LYS A 390 -24.51 5.23 -19.76
CA LYS A 390 -25.34 4.24 -20.48
C LYS A 390 -24.96 4.26 -21.96
N ILE A 391 -24.42 3.16 -22.45
CA ILE A 391 -24.06 2.97 -23.85
C ILE A 391 -24.84 1.76 -24.37
N LEU A 392 -25.80 1.99 -25.27
CA LEU A 392 -26.72 0.96 -25.77
C LEU A 392 -27.45 0.25 -24.61
N GLN A 393 -27.35 -1.07 -24.52
CA GLN A 393 -27.95 -1.90 -23.47
C GLN A 393 -27.00 -2.15 -22.28
N ASP A 394 -25.86 -1.47 -22.23
CA ASP A 394 -24.85 -1.63 -21.18
C ASP A 394 -24.64 -0.33 -20.39
N THR A 395 -24.20 -0.48 -19.15
CA THR A 395 -23.70 0.63 -18.34
C THR A 395 -22.20 0.49 -18.23
N VAL A 396 -21.46 1.43 -18.80
CA VAL A 396 -20.00 1.45 -18.77
C VAL A 396 -19.55 2.42 -17.68
N SER A 397 -18.81 1.90 -16.71
CA SER A 397 -18.16 2.71 -15.69
C SER A 397 -16.88 3.31 -16.27
N LEU A 398 -16.76 4.64 -16.24
CA LEU A 398 -15.57 5.38 -16.61
C LEU A 398 -14.90 5.90 -15.34
N ARG A 399 -13.64 5.54 -15.15
CA ARG A 399 -12.75 6.12 -14.13
C ARG A 399 -11.61 6.80 -14.84
N ALA A 400 -11.41 8.08 -14.61
CA ALA A 400 -10.29 8.84 -15.14
C ALA A 400 -9.50 9.44 -13.99
N TYR A 401 -8.19 9.56 -14.15
CA TYR A 401 -7.32 10.24 -13.21
C TYR A 401 -6.24 11.05 -13.93
N GLY A 402 -5.76 12.07 -13.25
CA GLY A 402 -4.65 12.89 -13.67
C GLY A 402 -3.80 13.29 -12.47
N GLU A 403 -2.49 13.33 -12.66
CA GLU A 403 -1.52 13.71 -11.65
C GLU A 403 -0.42 14.56 -12.30
N VAL A 404 -0.06 15.66 -11.64
CA VAL A 404 1.07 16.51 -12.01
C VAL A 404 1.90 16.75 -10.76
N ASN A 405 3.16 16.35 -10.81
CA ASN A 405 4.11 16.50 -9.72
C ASN A 405 5.33 17.27 -10.19
N ASN A 406 5.84 18.14 -9.32
CA ASN A 406 7.19 18.66 -9.38
C ASN A 406 7.82 18.39 -8.02
N THR A 407 8.78 17.48 -7.95
CA THR A 407 9.29 16.97 -6.66
C THR A 407 10.80 17.05 -6.59
N SER A 408 11.31 17.52 -5.45
CA SER A 408 12.74 17.47 -5.16
C SER A 408 13.19 16.02 -4.90
N PRO A 409 14.40 15.63 -5.35
CA PRO A 409 14.95 14.31 -5.06
C PRO A 409 14.91 13.99 -3.57
N GLU A 410 14.66 12.73 -3.24
CA GLU A 410 14.73 12.29 -1.84
C GLU A 410 16.18 12.32 -1.34
N PHE A 411 16.38 12.61 -0.06
CA PHE A 411 17.70 12.89 0.52
C PHE A 411 18.76 11.84 0.16
N PHE A 412 18.44 10.55 0.34
CA PHE A 412 19.38 9.45 0.06
C PHE A 412 19.65 9.22 -1.43
N MET A 413 18.87 9.80 -2.34
CA MET A 413 19.18 9.82 -3.77
C MET A 413 20.33 10.80 -4.06
N ASN A 414 20.33 11.96 -3.39
CA ASN A 414 21.39 12.95 -3.52
C ASN A 414 22.63 12.58 -2.72
N ARG A 415 22.47 12.11 -1.47
CA ARG A 415 23.62 11.90 -0.57
C ARG A 415 23.52 10.58 0.17
N TYR A 416 24.55 9.75 0.02
CA TYR A 416 24.65 8.47 0.71
C TYR A 416 26.10 8.11 0.97
N ARG A 417 26.33 7.49 2.13
CA ARG A 417 27.64 6.99 2.55
C ARG A 417 27.47 5.59 3.13
N SER A 418 28.32 4.68 2.76
CA SER A 418 28.25 3.26 3.09
C SER A 418 29.64 2.66 2.86
N ASN A 419 29.91 1.49 3.40
CA ASN A 419 31.18 0.82 3.15
C ASN A 419 31.42 0.53 1.67
N HIS A 420 30.36 0.26 0.90
CA HIS A 420 30.50 -0.11 -0.51
C HIS A 420 30.06 0.98 -1.49
N PHE A 421 29.26 1.94 -1.04
CA PHE A 421 28.77 3.01 -1.90
C PHE A 421 28.91 4.37 -1.22
N GLU A 422 29.39 5.35 -1.98
CA GLU A 422 29.42 6.76 -1.58
C GLU A 422 29.05 7.62 -2.78
N TRP A 423 28.15 8.59 -2.57
CA TRP A 423 27.81 9.61 -3.56
C TRP A 423 27.33 10.89 -2.90
N ASP A 424 27.57 12.01 -3.58
CA ASP A 424 27.08 13.34 -3.22
C ASP A 424 26.72 14.07 -4.53
N ASN A 425 25.43 14.08 -4.85
CA ASN A 425 24.84 14.59 -6.08
C ASN A 425 23.97 15.81 -5.78
N ASN A 426 23.73 16.61 -6.82
CA ASN A 426 22.81 17.74 -6.78
C ASN A 426 21.81 17.63 -7.94
N PHE A 427 20.91 16.65 -7.85
CA PHE A 427 19.94 16.41 -8.91
C PHE A 427 18.87 17.50 -8.96
N ALA A 428 18.40 17.81 -10.17
CA ALA A 428 17.28 18.70 -10.40
C ALA A 428 15.96 18.05 -9.95
N LYS A 429 14.92 18.88 -9.80
CA LYS A 429 13.55 18.39 -9.53
C LYS A 429 13.03 17.55 -10.68
N THR A 430 12.28 16.50 -10.33
CA THR A 430 11.58 15.65 -11.28
C THR A 430 10.20 16.23 -11.56
N PHE A 431 9.87 16.42 -12.84
CA PHE A 431 8.53 16.84 -13.26
C PHE A 431 7.81 15.66 -13.89
N ASP A 432 6.73 15.19 -13.28
CA ASP A 432 6.00 13.98 -13.65
C ASP A 432 4.52 14.31 -13.91
N ILE A 433 4.08 14.14 -15.15
CA ILE A 433 2.67 14.22 -15.54
C ILE A 433 2.18 12.81 -15.85
N ARG A 434 1.10 12.39 -15.20
CA ARG A 434 0.41 11.12 -15.50
C ARG A 434 -1.06 11.37 -15.77
N ILE A 435 -1.58 10.71 -16.79
CA ILE A 435 -3.01 10.73 -17.13
C ILE A 435 -3.41 9.31 -17.45
N GLY A 436 -4.55 8.87 -16.93
CA GLY A 436 -5.07 7.55 -17.24
C GLY A 436 -6.57 7.45 -17.13
N GLY A 437 -7.11 6.38 -17.70
CA GLY A 437 -8.52 6.09 -17.70
C GLY A 437 -8.79 4.60 -17.81
N ARG A 438 -9.89 4.15 -17.22
CA ARG A 438 -10.39 2.79 -17.32
C ARG A 438 -11.88 2.79 -17.58
N LEU A 439 -12.28 2.05 -18.62
CA LEU A 439 -13.65 1.74 -18.97
C LEU A 439 -13.95 0.32 -18.53
N THR A 440 -15.06 0.10 -17.82
CA THR A 440 -15.49 -1.23 -17.38
C THR A 440 -16.96 -1.45 -17.72
N SER A 441 -17.24 -2.44 -18.55
CA SER A 441 -18.61 -2.90 -18.86
C SER A 441 -19.22 -3.57 -17.63
N LYS A 442 -20.40 -3.11 -17.18
CA LYS A 442 -21.12 -3.77 -16.08
C LYS A 442 -21.83 -5.04 -16.54
N LYS A 443 -22.17 -5.16 -17.83
CA LYS A 443 -22.81 -6.35 -18.40
C LYS A 443 -21.82 -7.52 -18.60
N THR A 444 -20.66 -7.27 -19.18
CA THR A 444 -19.68 -8.33 -19.52
C THR A 444 -18.55 -8.45 -18.51
N GLY A 445 -18.29 -7.42 -17.70
CA GLY A 445 -17.12 -7.35 -16.83
C GLY A 445 -15.81 -7.06 -17.57
N LEU A 446 -15.85 -6.84 -18.89
CA LEU A 446 -14.69 -6.44 -19.69
C LEU A 446 -14.21 -5.06 -19.24
N SER A 447 -12.91 -4.94 -18.98
CA SER A 447 -12.26 -3.69 -18.62
C SER A 447 -11.11 -3.36 -19.57
N LEU A 448 -11.07 -2.12 -20.03
CA LEU A 448 -10.02 -1.56 -20.87
C LEU A 448 -9.42 -0.35 -20.15
N GLY A 449 -8.11 -0.31 -20.01
CA GLY A 449 -7.37 0.80 -19.42
C GLY A 449 -6.37 1.40 -20.39
N PHE A 450 -6.15 2.70 -20.26
CA PHE A 450 -5.12 3.45 -20.96
C PHE A 450 -4.43 4.37 -19.96
N ASN A 451 -3.10 4.40 -19.98
CA ASN A 451 -2.29 5.24 -19.11
C ASN A 451 -1.14 5.84 -19.91
N MET A 452 -0.81 7.10 -19.61
CA MET A 452 0.31 7.82 -20.19
C MET A 452 1.04 8.60 -19.10
N ALA A 453 2.36 8.58 -19.14
CA ALA A 453 3.22 9.36 -18.28
C ALA A 453 4.28 10.10 -19.11
N ASN A 454 4.58 11.33 -18.69
CA ASN A 454 5.72 12.10 -19.15
C ASN A 454 6.53 12.53 -17.92
N VAL A 455 7.76 12.04 -17.81
CA VAL A 455 8.65 12.29 -16.67
C VAL A 455 9.92 12.96 -17.16
N LYS A 456 10.10 14.23 -16.81
CA LYS A 456 11.33 14.99 -17.06
C LYS A 456 12.27 14.89 -15.86
N ASN A 457 13.58 14.84 -16.11
CA ASN A 457 14.60 14.73 -15.07
C ASN A 457 14.46 13.42 -14.27
N TYR A 458 14.16 12.31 -14.96
CA TYR A 458 13.86 11.03 -14.33
C TYR A 458 15.08 10.48 -13.57
N LEU A 459 14.87 10.16 -12.29
CA LEU A 459 15.90 9.60 -11.41
C LEU A 459 15.84 8.08 -11.41
N TYR A 460 17.01 7.45 -11.53
CA TYR A 460 17.15 5.99 -11.58
C TYR A 460 18.51 5.54 -11.02
N PHE A 461 18.69 4.24 -10.87
CA PHE A 461 19.99 3.63 -10.60
C PHE A 461 20.55 3.05 -11.88
N ASP A 462 21.81 3.36 -12.18
CA ASP A 462 22.51 2.86 -13.35
C ASP A 462 23.00 1.40 -13.17
N HIS A 463 23.76 0.91 -14.16
CA HIS A 463 24.31 -0.45 -14.15
C HIS A 463 25.27 -0.72 -12.98
N ASN A 464 25.87 0.33 -12.39
CA ASN A 464 26.76 0.24 -11.24
C ASN A 464 26.00 0.42 -9.91
N ALA A 465 24.67 0.45 -9.95
CA ALA A 465 23.81 0.78 -8.81
C ALA A 465 24.08 2.17 -8.21
N LEU A 466 24.57 3.11 -9.02
CA LEU A 466 24.74 4.50 -8.64
C LEU A 466 23.54 5.33 -9.12
N PRO A 467 23.10 6.32 -8.33
CA PRO A 467 22.00 7.17 -8.74
C PRO A 467 22.42 8.05 -9.93
N ALA A 468 21.53 8.17 -10.91
CA ALA A 468 21.70 8.97 -12.12
C ALA A 468 20.39 9.70 -12.46
N GLN A 469 20.51 10.78 -13.22
CA GLN A 469 19.38 11.58 -13.69
C GLN A 469 19.38 11.68 -15.21
N TYR A 470 18.22 11.43 -15.82
CA TYR A 470 18.01 11.65 -17.24
C TYR A 470 17.38 13.02 -17.48
N ASP A 471 18.16 13.96 -18.01
CA ASP A 471 17.74 15.35 -18.26
C ASP A 471 16.62 15.50 -19.30
N GLY A 472 16.43 14.48 -20.14
CA GLY A 472 15.39 14.42 -21.14
C GLY A 472 13.99 14.16 -20.57
N SER A 473 13.02 14.06 -21.48
CA SER A 473 11.64 13.66 -21.17
C SER A 473 11.45 12.18 -21.48
N LEU A 474 11.20 11.38 -20.45
CA LEU A 474 10.84 9.98 -20.55
C LEU A 474 9.32 9.86 -20.73
N GLN A 475 8.87 9.21 -21.79
CA GLN A 475 7.45 9.01 -22.08
C GLN A 475 7.12 7.53 -21.99
N VAL A 476 6.06 7.19 -21.25
CA VAL A 476 5.56 5.82 -21.13
C VAL A 476 4.07 5.82 -21.45
N MET A 477 3.65 4.92 -22.35
CA MET A 477 2.24 4.65 -22.62
C MET A 477 1.94 3.19 -22.32
N ALA A 478 0.80 2.90 -21.72
CA ALA A 478 0.34 1.56 -21.44
C ALA A 478 -1.15 1.38 -21.74
N PHE A 479 -1.49 0.24 -22.30
CA PHE A 479 -2.85 -0.25 -22.49
C PHE A 479 -3.02 -1.54 -21.70
N ASP A 480 -4.08 -1.64 -20.92
CA ASP A 480 -4.40 -2.84 -20.15
C ASP A 480 -5.80 -3.37 -20.49
N LEU A 481 -5.93 -4.69 -20.46
CA LEU A 481 -7.15 -5.42 -20.72
C LEU A 481 -7.39 -6.39 -19.57
N GLN A 482 -8.59 -6.38 -19.02
CA GLN A 482 -9.08 -7.42 -18.12
C GLN A 482 -10.37 -8.00 -18.67
N ALA A 483 -10.40 -9.31 -18.88
CA ALA A 483 -11.55 -10.04 -19.39
C ALA A 483 -11.82 -11.28 -18.54
N ASN A 484 -13.00 -11.36 -17.95
CA ASN A 484 -13.45 -12.53 -17.18
C ASN A 484 -14.54 -13.24 -18.01
N LEU A 485 -14.14 -14.22 -18.80
CA LEU A 485 -15.03 -14.93 -19.71
C LEU A 485 -15.58 -16.18 -19.02
N ARG A 486 -16.89 -16.40 -19.15
CA ARG A 486 -17.55 -17.59 -18.60
C ARG A 486 -18.37 -18.28 -19.68
N VAL A 487 -18.08 -19.56 -19.89
CA VAL A 487 -18.87 -20.44 -20.75
C VAL A 487 -19.26 -21.66 -19.91
N TRP A 488 -20.54 -21.77 -19.55
CA TRP A 488 -21.07 -22.79 -18.64
C TRP A 488 -20.35 -22.79 -17.27
N LYS A 489 -19.55 -23.81 -17.00
CA LYS A 489 -18.73 -24.01 -15.79
C LYS A 489 -17.24 -23.71 -16.02
N LEU A 490 -16.85 -23.41 -17.26
CA LEU A 490 -15.49 -22.98 -17.58
C LEU A 490 -15.39 -21.47 -17.43
N HIS A 491 -14.33 -21.05 -16.74
CA HIS A 491 -13.99 -19.67 -16.48
C HIS A 491 -12.59 -19.41 -17.02
N LEU A 492 -12.44 -18.31 -17.75
CA LEU A 492 -11.17 -17.83 -18.28
C LEU A 492 -10.99 -16.38 -17.86
N ASP A 493 -10.16 -16.17 -16.86
CA ASP A 493 -9.82 -14.83 -16.34
C ASP A 493 -8.49 -14.41 -16.94
N THR A 494 -8.49 -13.37 -17.75
CA THR A 494 -7.31 -12.89 -18.48
C THR A 494 -7.02 -11.44 -18.15
N LYS A 495 -5.77 -11.16 -17.84
CA LYS A 495 -5.18 -9.82 -17.70
C LYS A 495 -4.04 -9.69 -18.69
N ALA A 496 -4.08 -8.66 -19.53
CA ALA A 496 -3.01 -8.34 -20.45
C ALA A 496 -2.59 -6.88 -20.28
N ALA A 497 -1.31 -6.59 -20.41
CA ALA A 497 -0.77 -5.23 -20.38
C ALA A 497 0.24 -5.07 -21.51
N TYR A 498 0.05 -4.04 -22.33
CA TYR A 498 0.97 -3.63 -23.38
C TYR A 498 1.55 -2.27 -23.01
N GLN A 499 2.86 -2.09 -23.07
CA GLN A 499 3.49 -0.82 -22.71
C GLN A 499 4.69 -0.50 -23.61
N ILE A 500 4.88 0.80 -23.86
CA ILE A 500 5.98 1.34 -24.66
C ILE A 500 6.65 2.49 -23.91
N THR A 501 7.95 2.65 -24.12
CA THR A 501 8.79 3.70 -23.52
C THR A 501 9.55 4.42 -24.63
N SER A 502 9.76 5.73 -24.48
CA SER A 502 10.59 6.52 -25.41
C SER A 502 12.08 6.19 -25.30
N ASN A 503 12.54 5.66 -24.16
CA ASN A 503 13.93 5.27 -23.94
C ASN A 503 13.99 3.92 -23.20
N LYS A 504 14.43 2.87 -23.90
CA LYS A 504 14.50 1.49 -23.37
C LYS A 504 15.74 1.23 -22.52
N GLU A 505 16.80 2.02 -22.66
CA GLU A 505 18.02 1.86 -21.85
C GLU A 505 17.78 2.33 -20.42
N ILE A 506 17.08 3.46 -20.26
CA ILE A 506 16.81 4.08 -18.96
C ILE A 506 15.59 3.45 -18.29
N MET A 507 14.58 3.06 -19.07
CA MET A 507 13.35 2.46 -18.57
C MET A 507 13.03 1.18 -19.34
N PRO A 508 13.76 0.07 -19.10
CA PRO A 508 13.47 -1.20 -19.74
C PRO A 508 12.14 -1.75 -19.22
N LEU A 509 11.18 -1.90 -20.13
CA LEU A 509 9.83 -2.38 -19.84
C LEU A 509 9.48 -3.52 -20.80
N PRO A 510 8.86 -4.62 -20.35
CA PRO A 510 8.33 -5.64 -21.25
C PRO A 510 7.24 -5.04 -22.12
N THR A 511 7.30 -5.28 -23.44
CA THR A 511 6.31 -4.78 -24.40
C THR A 511 4.91 -5.36 -24.14
N LEU A 512 4.84 -6.63 -23.76
CA LEU A 512 3.60 -7.36 -23.48
C LEU A 512 3.78 -8.22 -22.23
N ALA A 513 2.81 -8.15 -21.32
CA ALA A 513 2.63 -9.07 -20.21
C ALA A 513 1.23 -9.68 -20.30
N LEU A 514 1.14 -11.00 -20.11
CA LEU A 514 -0.11 -11.75 -20.16
C LEU A 514 -0.17 -12.69 -18.96
N HIS A 515 -1.29 -12.62 -18.24
CA HIS A 515 -1.63 -13.57 -17.19
C HIS A 515 -3.04 -14.09 -17.45
N SER A 516 -3.19 -15.41 -17.57
CA SER A 516 -4.47 -16.05 -17.83
C SER A 516 -4.67 -17.23 -16.91
N THR A 517 -5.87 -17.34 -16.34
CA THR A 517 -6.26 -18.42 -15.44
C THR A 517 -7.50 -19.09 -16.01
N LEU A 518 -7.33 -20.33 -16.48
CA LEU A 518 -8.43 -21.19 -16.92
C LEU A 518 -8.78 -22.14 -15.78
N TYR A 519 -10.05 -22.16 -15.37
CA TYR A 519 -10.51 -23.06 -14.32
C TYR A 519 -11.95 -23.53 -14.54
N PHE A 520 -12.27 -24.67 -13.96
CA PHE A 520 -13.61 -25.24 -13.96
C PHE A 520 -14.26 -25.04 -12.59
N LYS A 521 -15.39 -24.33 -12.55
CA LYS A 521 -16.14 -24.06 -11.32
C LYS A 521 -17.41 -24.89 -11.29
N THR A 522 -17.50 -25.79 -10.31
CA THR A 522 -18.73 -26.54 -10.02
C THR A 522 -18.91 -26.65 -8.52
N THR A 523 -20.16 -26.78 -8.08
CA THR A 523 -20.49 -27.10 -6.69
C THR A 523 -20.43 -28.61 -6.53
N PHE A 524 -19.67 -29.07 -5.54
CA PHE A 524 -19.74 -30.44 -5.06
C PHE A 524 -20.43 -30.44 -3.70
N PHE A 525 -21.31 -31.41 -3.46
CA PHE A 525 -22.00 -31.66 -2.18
C PHE A 525 -23.00 -30.60 -1.67
N GLY A 526 -23.26 -29.52 -2.39
CA GLY A 526 -24.39 -28.61 -2.10
C GLY A 526 -24.27 -27.75 -0.83
N VAL A 527 -23.11 -27.72 -0.16
CA VAL A 527 -22.97 -27.02 1.15
C VAL A 527 -22.25 -25.67 1.06
N LEU A 528 -21.65 -25.28 -0.08
CA LEU A 528 -20.98 -23.98 -0.19
C LEU A 528 -21.23 -23.28 -1.55
N LEU A 529 -21.63 -22.00 -1.45
CA LEU A 529 -21.86 -21.03 -2.54
C LEU A 529 -20.75 -19.97 -2.51
#